data_AF-A0A519WDZ3-F1
#
_entry.id   AF-A0A519WDZ3-F1
#
_cell.length_a   1.000
_cell.length_b   1.000
_cell.length_c   1.000
_cell.angle_alpha   90.00
_cell.angle_beta   90.00
_cell.angle_gamma   90.00
#
_symmetry.space_group_name_H-M   'P 1'
#
loop_
_entity.id
_entity.type
_entity.pdbx_description
1 polymer ?
#
loop_
_entity_poly.entity_id
_entity_poly.type
_entity_poly.pdbx_seq_one_letter_code
_entity_poly.pdbx_strand_id
1 'polypeptide(L)'
;QNVSDGRNMAGVSKMSFKIRDNLSGIQNFNGFIDGKWVLMEFDTKTASLWHTFDEQTGPGKHTFELVVKDMKDNTKTYSITFNK
;
A
#
# COMPACT_ATOMS: atom_id res chain seq x y z
N GLN A 1 -4.85 -2.58 -9.13
CA GLN A 1 -3.61 -2.40 -8.36
C GLN A 1 -2.43 -2.60 -9.30
N ASN A 2 -1.46 -1.68 -9.25
CA ASN A 2 -0.30 -1.66 -10.16
C ASN A 2 0.92 -2.40 -9.56
N VAL A 3 0.75 -2.96 -8.38
CA VAL A 3 1.75 -3.79 -7.70
C VAL A 3 1.20 -5.19 -7.46
N SER A 4 2.10 -6.17 -7.50
CA SER A 4 1.85 -7.61 -7.37
C SER A 4 3.10 -8.26 -6.80
N ASP A 5 2.96 -9.41 -6.16
CA ASP A 5 4.12 -10.17 -5.68
C ASP A 5 5.08 -10.49 -6.85
N GLY A 6 6.35 -10.13 -6.69
CA GLY A 6 7.40 -10.33 -7.70
C GLY A 6 7.33 -9.39 -8.91
N ARG A 7 6.46 -8.36 -8.90
CA ARG A 7 6.38 -7.40 -10.00
C ARG A 7 7.58 -6.44 -9.96
N ASN A 8 8.17 -6.19 -11.13
CA ASN A 8 9.23 -5.21 -11.28
C ASN A 8 8.64 -3.78 -11.32
N MET A 9 9.03 -2.97 -10.35
CA MET A 9 8.65 -1.59 -10.11
C MET A 9 9.85 -0.64 -10.23
N ALA A 10 10.97 -1.08 -10.82
CA ALA A 10 12.17 -0.26 -10.95
C ALA A 10 11.93 1.06 -11.71
N GLY A 11 11.01 1.06 -12.66
CA GLY A 11 10.58 2.27 -13.39
C GLY A 11 9.36 2.99 -12.78
N VAL A 12 8.87 2.55 -11.62
CA VAL A 12 7.63 3.06 -11.03
C VAL A 12 7.95 3.97 -9.85
N SER A 13 7.56 5.24 -9.96
CA SER A 13 7.74 6.24 -8.90
C SER A 13 6.68 6.16 -7.81
N LYS A 14 5.52 5.53 -8.09
CA LYS A 14 4.42 5.41 -7.12
C LYS A 14 3.69 4.08 -7.17
N MET A 15 3.42 3.53 -6.01
CA MET A 15 2.59 2.37 -5.82
C MET A 15 1.13 2.79 -5.77
N SER A 16 0.26 2.14 -6.55
CA SER A 16 -1.18 2.36 -6.42
C SER A 16 -1.95 1.04 -6.28
N PHE A 17 -2.80 1.02 -5.29
CA PHE A 17 -3.74 -0.04 -4.99
C PHE A 17 -5.15 0.45 -5.27
N LYS A 18 -6.01 -0.49 -5.64
CA LYS A 18 -7.43 -0.20 -5.80
C LYS A 18 -8.16 -1.14 -4.85
N ILE A 19 -8.66 -0.59 -3.76
CA ILE A 19 -9.43 -1.33 -2.78
C ILE A 19 -10.86 -1.32 -3.29
N ARG A 20 -11.33 -2.41 -3.92
CA ARG A 20 -12.72 -2.49 -4.40
C ARG A 20 -13.73 -2.70 -3.27
N ASP A 21 -13.27 -3.07 -2.08
CA ASP A 21 -14.13 -3.25 -0.91
C ASP A 21 -14.81 -1.93 -0.55
N ASN A 22 -16.09 -2.01 -0.19
CA ASN A 22 -16.98 -0.87 -0.03
C ASN A 22 -16.52 -0.01 1.16
N LEU A 23 -15.78 1.06 0.88
CA LEU A 23 -15.02 1.90 1.82
C LEU A 23 -15.85 2.64 2.87
N SER A 24 -17.16 2.43 2.89
CA SER A 24 -18.03 2.88 3.97
C SER A 24 -17.63 2.33 5.35
N GLY A 25 -16.67 1.39 5.42
CA GLY A 25 -16.26 0.75 6.67
C GLY A 25 -14.80 0.93 7.11
N ILE A 26 -13.87 1.51 6.32
CA ILE A 26 -12.47 1.63 6.74
C ILE A 26 -12.32 2.79 7.73
N GLN A 27 -11.83 2.50 8.94
CA GLN A 27 -11.53 3.50 9.97
C GLN A 27 -10.11 4.05 9.81
N ASN A 28 -9.12 3.17 9.59
CA ASN A 28 -7.72 3.57 9.53
C ASN A 28 -6.92 2.65 8.61
N PHE A 29 -5.84 3.12 8.01
CA PHE A 29 -4.90 2.27 7.29
C PHE A 29 -3.47 2.76 7.55
N ASN A 30 -2.51 1.84 7.63
CA ASN A 30 -1.10 2.13 7.82
C ASN A 30 -0.28 1.35 6.79
N GLY A 31 0.60 2.05 6.08
CA GLY A 31 1.56 1.43 5.18
C GLY A 31 2.92 1.31 5.86
N PHE A 32 3.63 0.22 5.59
CA PHE A 32 5.00 0.00 6.00
C PHE A 32 5.79 -0.49 4.80
N ILE A 33 6.97 0.07 4.56
CA ILE A 33 7.91 -0.39 3.52
C ILE A 33 9.20 -0.79 4.24
N ASP A 34 9.59 -2.06 4.12
CA ASP A 34 10.76 -2.65 4.80
C ASP A 34 10.78 -2.37 6.31
N GLY A 35 9.59 -2.46 6.93
CA GLY A 35 9.40 -2.17 8.36
C GLY A 35 9.40 -0.68 8.72
N LYS A 36 9.58 0.24 7.77
CA LYS A 36 9.43 1.69 7.99
C LYS A 36 8.00 2.10 7.72
N TRP A 37 7.37 2.76 8.70
CA TRP A 37 6.05 3.35 8.50
C TRP A 37 6.11 4.43 7.41
N VAL A 38 5.17 4.37 6.49
CA VAL A 38 5.03 5.32 5.39
C VAL A 38 3.61 5.89 5.35
N LEU A 39 3.52 7.18 5.07
CA LEU A 39 2.24 7.84 4.87
C LEU A 39 1.69 7.45 3.49
N MET A 40 0.45 6.98 3.48
CA MET A 40 -0.26 6.66 2.25
C MET A 40 -1.45 7.57 2.06
N GLU A 41 -1.74 7.87 0.80
CA GLU A 41 -2.89 8.65 0.42
C GLU A 41 -4.01 7.74 -0.08
N PHE A 42 -5.22 8.05 0.36
CA PHE A 42 -6.38 7.24 0.06
C PHE A 42 -7.55 8.09 -0.40
N ASP A 43 -8.10 7.74 -1.55
CA ASP A 43 -9.27 8.36 -2.14
C ASP A 43 -10.48 7.42 -2.04
N THR A 44 -11.40 7.77 -1.14
CA THR A 44 -12.65 7.02 -0.91
C THR A 44 -13.60 7.06 -2.10
N LYS A 45 -13.55 8.12 -2.92
CA LYS A 45 -14.45 8.31 -4.06
C LYS A 45 -14.16 7.33 -5.20
N THR A 46 -12.89 7.10 -5.48
CA THR A 46 -12.41 6.24 -6.56
C THR A 46 -11.89 4.89 -6.06
N ALA A 47 -11.87 4.73 -4.74
CA ALA A 47 -11.37 3.56 -4.07
C ALA A 47 -9.88 3.28 -4.37
N SER A 48 -9.12 4.36 -4.52
CA SER A 48 -7.71 4.34 -4.93
C SER A 48 -6.84 4.71 -3.75
N LEU A 49 -5.87 3.85 -3.45
CA LEU A 49 -4.85 4.08 -2.43
C LEU A 49 -3.52 4.19 -3.15
N TRP A 50 -2.68 5.17 -2.84
CA TRP A 50 -1.36 5.25 -3.42
C TRP A 50 -0.32 5.76 -2.43
N HIS A 51 0.92 5.39 -2.71
CA HIS A 51 2.08 5.87 -2.02
C HIS A 51 3.16 6.19 -3.05
N THR A 52 3.79 7.35 -2.91
CA THR A 52 4.90 7.76 -3.77
C THR A 52 6.18 7.28 -3.12
N PHE A 53 6.93 6.44 -3.83
CA PHE A 53 8.22 5.98 -3.37
C PHE A 53 9.19 7.15 -3.39
N ASP A 54 9.74 7.46 -2.22
CA ASP A 54 10.76 8.48 -2.07
C ASP A 54 12.16 7.90 -2.32
N GLU A 55 13.20 8.74 -2.25
CA GLU A 55 14.60 8.31 -2.46
C GLU A 55 15.06 7.26 -1.42
N GLN A 56 14.33 7.15 -0.31
CA GLN A 56 14.52 6.12 0.71
C GLN A 56 14.16 4.71 0.25
N THR A 57 13.30 4.56 -0.77
CA THR A 57 12.97 3.26 -1.36
C THR A 57 13.90 3.07 -2.57
N GLY A 58 15.10 2.57 -2.29
CA GLY A 58 16.12 2.31 -3.30
C GLY A 58 15.75 1.20 -4.31
N PRO A 59 16.65 0.85 -5.23
CA PRO A 59 16.51 -0.34 -6.06
C PRO A 59 16.80 -1.60 -5.22
N GLY A 60 15.99 -2.64 -5.36
CA GLY A 60 16.09 -3.86 -4.57
C GLY A 60 14.76 -4.58 -4.37
N LYS A 61 14.79 -5.65 -3.57
CA LYS A 61 13.60 -6.35 -3.12
C LYS A 61 13.06 -5.64 -1.89
N HIS A 62 11.84 -5.14 -1.98
CA HIS A 62 11.17 -4.41 -0.91
C HIS A 62 9.92 -5.17 -0.48
N THR A 63 9.64 -5.10 0.82
CA THR A 63 8.41 -5.68 1.39
C THR A 63 7.50 -4.55 1.81
N PHE A 64 6.30 -4.49 1.24
CA PHE A 64 5.28 -3.54 1.65
C PHE A 64 4.19 -4.26 2.45
N GLU A 65 3.83 -3.67 3.58
CA GLU A 65 2.80 -4.16 4.47
C GLU A 65 1.74 -3.08 4.68
N LEU A 66 0.49 -3.43 4.45
CA LEU A 66 -0.65 -2.55 4.63
C LEU A 66 -1.56 -3.11 5.71
N VAL A 67 -1.64 -2.40 6.83
CA VAL A 67 -2.54 -2.72 7.93
C VAL A 67 -3.79 -1.85 7.78
N VAL A 68 -4.90 -2.45 7.40
CA VAL A 68 -6.21 -1.81 7.29
C VAL A 68 -7.02 -2.12 8.54
N LYS A 69 -7.64 -1.12 9.15
CA LYS A 69 -8.54 -1.24 10.29
C LYS A 69 -9.92 -0.74 9.89
N ASP A 70 -10.93 -1.60 10.03
CA ASP A 70 -12.32 -1.27 9.78
C ASP A 70 -13.02 -0.76 11.05
N MET A 71 -14.16 -0.06 10.90
CA MET A 71 -15.00 0.42 12.00
C MET A 71 -15.58 -0.70 12.88
N LYS A 72 -15.54 -1.94 12.41
CA LYS A 72 -15.93 -3.13 13.18
C LYS A 72 -14.79 -3.72 14.01
N ASP A 73 -13.70 -2.98 14.19
CA ASP A 73 -12.47 -3.40 14.87
C ASP A 73 -11.73 -4.57 14.18
N ASN A 74 -12.13 -4.92 12.96
CA ASN A 74 -11.39 -5.88 12.14
C ASN A 74 -10.11 -5.23 11.63
N THR A 75 -8.99 -5.90 11.85
CA THR A 75 -7.68 -5.50 11.32
C THR A 75 -7.26 -6.51 10.27
N LYS A 76 -7.01 -6.04 9.05
CA LYS A 76 -6.46 -6.83 7.95
C LYS A 76 -5.07 -6.35 7.60
N THR A 77 -4.10 -7.26 7.66
CA THR A 77 -2.74 -6.99 7.19
C THR A 77 -2.56 -7.60 5.81
N TYR A 78 -2.06 -6.81 4.88
CA TYR A 78 -1.74 -7.18 3.51
C TYR A 78 -0.25 -6.96 3.27
N SER A 79 0.50 -8.05 3.19
CA SER A 79 1.94 -8.02 2.91
C SER A 79 2.18 -8.43 1.46
N ILE A 80 3.01 -7.67 0.75
CA ILE A 80 3.38 -7.94 -0.64
C ILE A 80 4.86 -7.64 -0.85
N THR A 81 5.47 -8.40 -1.75
CA THR A 81 6.89 -8.24 -2.07
C THR A 81 7.04 -7.73 -3.49
N PHE A 82 7.78 -6.64 -3.68
CA PHE A 82 8.01 -6.06 -4.99
C PHE A 82 9.50 -5.78 -5.19
N ASN A 83 9.94 -5.80 -6.45
CA ASN A 83 11.31 -5.46 -6.79
C ASN A 83 11.33 -4.08 -7.42
N LYS A 84 12.04 -3.13 -6.84
CA LYS A 84 12.37 -1.82 -7.44
C LYS A 84 13.80 -1.85 -7.98
#